data_AF-A0A951EAE1-F1
#
_entry.id   AF-A0A951EAE1-F1
#
_cell.length_a   1.000
_cell.length_b   1.000
_cell.length_c   1.000
_cell.angle_alpha   90.00
_cell.angle_beta   90.00
_cell.angle_gamma   90.00
#
_symmetry.space_group_name_H-M   'P 1'
#
loop_
_entity.id
_entity.type
_entity.pdbx_description
1 polymer ?
#
loop_
_entity_poly.entity_id
_entity_poly.type
_entity_poly.pdbx_seq_one_letter_code
_entity_poly.pdbx_strand_id
1 'polypeptide(L)'
;MAEATQFNPDRLRLALDNGEEVELDGGTLLLGDEESPSVVLRLTPWRARSVARVLEEWSAVSRVFHRAPRPVLTELELSRTLDLAASVLGEPEPTMPMQRGGQTVPSRQRLDAVAVLAERETRLSALQRLALVDAAASWLSEPNGGDQLAHALLAAACMTEVTAEHAYLALITPSENPKDHSEGLLS
;
A
#
# COMPACT_ATOMS: atom_id res chain seq x y z
N MET A 1 29.81 8.81 37.40
CA MET A 1 30.35 8.13 36.20
C MET A 1 29.17 7.48 35.51
N ALA A 2 28.71 8.04 34.39
CA ALA A 2 27.61 7.47 33.62
C ALA A 2 28.22 6.66 32.47
N GLU A 3 27.89 5.37 32.44
CA GLU A 3 28.29 4.42 31.42
C GLU A 3 27.57 4.81 30.13
N ALA A 4 28.35 5.18 29.10
CA ALA A 4 27.81 5.50 27.79
C ALA A 4 27.23 4.23 27.19
N THR A 5 25.91 4.20 26.98
CA THR A 5 25.22 3.18 26.20
C THR A 5 25.86 3.17 24.82
N GLN A 6 26.78 2.25 24.60
CA GLN A 6 27.54 2.12 23.35
C GLN A 6 26.55 1.66 22.29
N PHE A 7 26.05 2.61 21.51
CA PHE A 7 25.15 2.35 20.39
C PHE A 7 25.93 1.54 19.36
N ASN A 8 25.59 0.26 19.19
CA ASN A 8 26.23 -0.59 18.20
C ASN A 8 25.39 -0.51 16.91
N PRO A 9 25.82 0.27 15.89
CA PRO A 9 25.05 0.46 14.66
C PRO A 9 24.89 -0.83 13.85
N ASP A 10 25.69 -1.86 14.13
CA ASP A 10 25.70 -3.13 13.39
C ASP A 10 24.63 -4.13 13.89
N ARG A 11 23.84 -3.76 14.91
CA ARG A 11 22.78 -4.60 15.50
C ARG A 11 21.52 -3.78 15.83
N LEU A 12 21.02 -3.06 14.83
CA LEU A 12 19.72 -2.39 14.95
C LEU A 12 18.60 -3.42 14.84
N ARG A 13 17.74 -3.51 15.86
CA ARG A 13 16.49 -4.27 15.83
C ARG A 13 15.31 -3.33 16.05
N LEU A 14 14.34 -3.38 15.15
CA LEU A 14 13.14 -2.54 15.20
C LEU A 14 11.91 -3.45 15.12
N ALA A 15 11.11 -3.48 16.18
CA ALA A 15 9.80 -4.11 16.16
C ALA A 15 8.78 -3.12 15.57
N LEU A 16 7.96 -3.60 14.64
CA LEU A 16 6.88 -2.84 14.03
C LEU A 16 5.54 -3.18 14.69
N ASP A 17 4.57 -2.28 14.52
CA ASP A 17 3.29 -2.31 15.25
C ASP A 17 2.46 -3.59 15.04
N ASN A 18 2.75 -4.38 14.00
CA ASN A 18 1.98 -5.57 13.66
C ASN A 18 2.78 -6.88 13.83
N GLY A 19 3.83 -6.85 14.67
CA GLY A 19 4.61 -8.02 15.04
C GLY A 19 5.69 -8.41 14.04
N GLU A 20 5.97 -7.55 13.05
CA GLU A 20 7.15 -7.67 12.20
C GLU A 20 8.40 -7.17 12.92
N GLU A 21 9.55 -7.75 12.60
CA GLU A 21 10.84 -7.29 13.12
C GLU A 21 11.80 -7.02 11.96
N VAL A 22 12.45 -5.86 11.98
CA VAL A 22 13.53 -5.48 11.07
C VAL A 22 14.84 -5.54 11.84
N GLU A 23 15.79 -6.34 11.38
CA GLU A 23 17.09 -6.52 12.02
C GLU A 23 18.23 -6.28 11.02
N LEU A 24 19.23 -5.49 11.41
CA LEU A 24 20.56 -5.55 10.80
C LEU A 24 21.27 -6.78 11.38
N ASP A 25 21.49 -7.80 10.56
CA ASP A 25 22.11 -9.06 10.98
C ASP A 25 23.66 -9.00 10.99
N GLY A 26 24.22 -7.82 10.69
CA GLY A 26 25.65 -7.56 10.62
C GLY A 26 26.33 -8.17 9.39
N GLY A 27 25.56 -8.72 8.44
CA GLY A 27 26.09 -9.18 7.16
C GLY A 27 26.18 -8.06 6.12
N THR A 28 26.81 -8.38 5.00
CA THR A 28 26.87 -7.52 3.82
C THR A 28 26.50 -8.32 2.57
N LEU A 29 25.68 -7.72 1.71
CA LEU A 29 25.35 -8.21 0.38
C LEU A 29 26.21 -7.49 -0.65
N LEU A 30 26.74 -8.25 -1.62
CA LEU A 30 27.42 -7.70 -2.78
C LEU A 30 26.40 -7.45 -3.90
N LEU A 31 26.14 -6.18 -4.21
CA LEU A 31 25.28 -5.74 -5.31
C LEU A 31 26.15 -5.16 -6.43
N GLY A 32 26.66 -6.02 -7.30
CA GLY A 32 27.70 -5.64 -8.26
C GLY A 32 29.05 -5.52 -7.57
N ASP A 33 29.69 -4.34 -7.67
CA ASP A 33 30.99 -4.05 -7.03
C ASP A 33 30.84 -3.32 -5.67
N GLU A 34 29.61 -3.13 -5.19
CA GLU A 34 29.32 -2.37 -3.96
C GLU A 34 28.80 -3.30 -2.85
N GLU A 35 29.42 -3.20 -1.66
CA GLU A 35 28.99 -3.87 -0.44
C GLU A 35 27.90 -3.05 0.25
N SER A 36 26.73 -3.66 0.44
CA SER A 36 25.59 -3.07 1.15
C SER A 36 25.26 -3.87 2.41
N PRO A 37 24.88 -3.26 3.54
CA PRO A 37 24.49 -4.00 4.73
C PRO A 37 23.26 -4.88 4.47
N SER A 38 23.26 -6.12 4.95
CA SER A 38 22.08 -6.98 4.90
C SER A 38 21.08 -6.61 6.00
N VAL A 39 19.80 -6.74 5.63
CA VAL A 39 18.67 -6.54 6.54
C VAL A 39 17.85 -7.81 6.53
N VAL A 40 17.56 -8.33 7.71
CA VAL A 40 16.64 -9.45 7.92
C VAL A 40 15.28 -8.89 8.30
N LEU A 41 14.28 -9.21 7.48
CA LEU A 41 12.88 -8.91 7.75
C LEU A 41 12.19 -10.19 8.22
N ARG A 42 11.72 -10.20 9.47
CA ARG A 42 10.94 -11.30 10.03
C ARG A 42 9.46 -10.96 9.93
N LEU A 43 8.71 -11.78 9.19
CA LEU A 43 7.28 -11.60 8.96
C LEU A 43 6.50 -12.76 9.56
N THR A 44 5.31 -12.47 10.06
CA THR A 44 4.28 -13.49 10.25
C THR A 44 3.84 -14.04 8.89
N PRO A 45 3.38 -15.30 8.79
CA PRO A 45 3.06 -15.91 7.48
C PRO A 45 2.00 -15.15 6.68
N TRP A 46 0.99 -14.57 7.34
CA TRP A 46 -0.03 -13.77 6.65
C TRP A 46 0.55 -12.46 6.08
N ARG A 47 1.46 -11.79 6.81
CA ARG A 47 2.14 -10.59 6.30
C ARG A 47 3.02 -10.91 5.11
N ALA A 48 3.73 -12.03 5.13
CA ALA A 48 4.49 -12.50 3.98
C ALA A 48 3.59 -12.67 2.74
N ARG A 49 2.38 -13.21 2.91
CA ARG A 49 1.38 -13.34 1.83
C ARG A 49 0.85 -11.99 1.34
N SER A 50 0.58 -11.04 2.23
CA SER A 50 0.16 -9.68 1.84
C SER A 50 1.26 -8.97 1.05
N VAL A 51 2.50 -9.04 1.50
CA VAL A 51 3.67 -8.47 0.80
C VAL A 51 3.88 -9.15 -0.56
N ALA A 52 3.74 -10.48 -0.64
CA ALA A 52 3.83 -11.22 -1.89
C ALA A 52 2.85 -10.68 -2.95
N ARG A 53 1.58 -10.46 -2.56
CA ARG A 53 0.56 -9.90 -3.46
C ARG A 53 0.91 -8.49 -3.94
N VAL A 54 1.33 -7.62 -3.02
CA VAL A 54 1.73 -6.25 -3.38
C VAL A 54 2.91 -6.25 -4.36
N LEU A 55 3.92 -7.09 -4.12
CA LEU A 55 5.08 -7.23 -5.00
C LEU A 55 4.71 -7.79 -6.38
N GLU A 56 3.75 -8.72 -6.45
CA GLU A 56 3.26 -9.27 -7.72
C GLU A 56 2.53 -8.20 -8.54
N GLU A 57 1.61 -7.46 -7.92
CA GLU A 57 0.89 -6.35 -8.55
C GLU A 57 1.85 -5.25 -8.99
N TRP A 58 2.80 -4.87 -8.14
CA TRP A 58 3.83 -3.90 -8.48
C TRP A 58 4.70 -4.38 -9.65
N SER A 59 5.12 -5.65 -9.65
CA SER A 59 5.88 -6.26 -10.76
C SER A 59 5.10 -6.27 -12.07
N ALA A 60 3.77 -6.42 -12.02
CA ALA A 60 2.92 -6.35 -13.20
C ALA A 60 2.84 -4.90 -13.73
N VAL A 61 2.64 -3.93 -12.85
CA VAL A 61 2.56 -2.50 -13.17
C VAL A 61 3.91 -1.96 -13.66
N SER A 62 5.01 -2.27 -12.97
CA SER A 62 6.35 -1.76 -13.27
C SER A 62 6.82 -2.16 -14.67
N ARG A 63 6.48 -3.37 -15.14
CA ARG A 63 6.73 -3.86 -16.51
C ARG A 63 6.02 -3.04 -17.60
N VAL A 64 4.90 -2.40 -17.29
CA VAL A 64 4.20 -1.51 -18.23
C VAL A 64 4.96 -0.19 -18.40
N PHE A 65 5.60 0.30 -17.32
CA PHE A 65 6.28 1.59 -17.30
C PHE A 65 7.78 1.53 -17.65
N HIS A 66 8.44 0.39 -17.40
CA HIS A 66 9.87 0.24 -17.65
C HIS A 66 10.14 -0.47 -18.98
N ARG A 67 10.65 0.27 -19.97
CA ARG A 67 11.08 -0.23 -21.30
C ARG A 67 12.54 -0.68 -21.37
N ALA A 68 13.26 -0.75 -20.24
CA ALA A 68 14.69 -1.04 -20.18
C ALA A 68 15.00 -2.24 -19.26
N PRO A 69 16.06 -3.02 -19.55
CA PRO A 69 16.32 -4.31 -18.94
C PRO A 69 17.13 -4.13 -17.65
N ARG A 70 16.48 -3.75 -16.56
CA ARG A 70 17.00 -4.13 -15.24
C ARG A 70 16.47 -5.53 -14.91
N PRO A 71 17.18 -6.35 -14.14
CA PRO A 71 16.71 -7.70 -13.79
C PRO A 71 15.50 -7.59 -12.85
N VAL A 72 14.31 -7.43 -13.43
CA VAL A 72 12.98 -7.41 -12.76
C VAL A 72 12.59 -8.79 -12.21
N LEU A 73 13.44 -9.80 -12.39
CA LEU A 73 13.20 -11.16 -11.91
C LEU A 73 13.18 -11.25 -10.38
N THR A 74 13.85 -10.34 -9.67
CA THR A 74 13.99 -10.40 -8.20
C THR A 74 12.67 -10.17 -7.45
N GLU A 75 11.81 -9.26 -7.89
CA GLU A 75 10.58 -8.90 -7.17
C GLU A 75 9.49 -9.98 -7.29
N LEU A 76 9.33 -10.56 -8.49
CA LEU A 76 8.37 -11.65 -8.73
C LEU A 76 8.85 -12.96 -8.09
N GLU A 77 10.15 -13.24 -8.11
CA GLU A 77 10.74 -14.39 -7.42
C GLU A 77 10.62 -14.26 -5.90
N LEU A 78 10.84 -13.04 -5.37
CA LEU A 78 10.63 -12.75 -3.95
C LEU A 78 9.16 -12.93 -3.57
N SER A 79 8.23 -12.40 -4.36
CA SER A 79 6.78 -12.59 -4.17
C SER A 79 6.42 -14.08 -4.06
N ARG A 80 6.84 -14.90 -5.03
CA ARG A 80 6.59 -16.35 -5.02
C ARG A 80 7.22 -17.05 -3.83
N THR A 81 8.42 -16.65 -3.44
CA THR A 81 9.15 -17.24 -2.30
C THR A 81 8.42 -16.92 -1.00
N LEU A 82 7.93 -15.69 -0.83
CA LEU A 82 7.14 -15.27 0.32
C LEU A 82 5.80 -16.02 0.40
N ASP A 83 5.09 -16.17 -0.70
CA ASP A 83 3.83 -16.92 -0.73
C ASP A 83 4.04 -18.41 -0.43
N LEU A 84 5.09 -19.01 -1.01
CA LEU A 84 5.46 -20.39 -0.73
C LEU A 84 5.87 -20.58 0.73
N ALA A 85 6.70 -19.70 1.30
CA ALA A 85 7.07 -19.75 2.71
C ALA A 85 5.84 -19.59 3.63
N ALA A 86 4.93 -18.68 3.29
CA ALA A 86 3.68 -18.50 4.01
C ALA A 86 2.76 -19.73 3.93
N SER A 87 2.74 -20.43 2.78
CA SER A 87 1.94 -21.64 2.57
C SER A 87 2.43 -22.84 3.40
N VAL A 88 3.75 -23.00 3.56
CA VAL A 88 4.37 -24.10 4.31
C VAL A 88 4.10 -23.97 5.81
N LEU A 89 4.07 -22.73 6.32
CA LEU A 89 3.91 -22.48 7.75
C LEU A 89 2.45 -22.59 8.23
N GLY A 90 1.48 -22.70 7.32
CA GLY A 90 0.11 -23.16 7.64
C GLY A 90 -0.70 -22.32 8.62
N GLU A 91 -0.22 -21.13 8.98
CA GLU A 91 -0.95 -20.24 9.89
C GLU A 91 -2.18 -19.69 9.16
N PRO A 92 -3.40 -19.90 9.70
CA PRO A 92 -4.55 -19.19 9.21
C PRO A 92 -4.23 -17.70 9.35
N GLU A 93 -4.54 -16.93 8.31
CA GLU A 93 -4.68 -15.48 8.46
C GLU A 93 -5.49 -15.28 9.74
N PRO A 94 -5.01 -14.46 10.71
CA PRO A 94 -5.75 -14.29 11.95
C PRO A 94 -7.21 -14.07 11.59
N THR A 95 -8.14 -14.69 12.29
CA THR A 95 -9.58 -14.48 12.04
C THR A 95 -10.00 -13.07 12.48
N MET A 96 -9.18 -12.06 12.22
CA MET A 96 -9.69 -10.87 11.62
C MET A 96 -9.82 -11.20 10.13
N PRO A 97 -11.03 -11.39 9.60
CA PRO A 97 -11.19 -10.93 8.24
C PRO A 97 -10.54 -9.53 8.24
N MET A 98 -9.81 -9.15 7.20
CA MET A 98 -10.00 -7.77 6.76
C MET A 98 -11.52 -7.67 6.55
N GLN A 99 -12.26 -7.39 7.62
CA GLN A 99 -13.52 -6.73 7.55
C GLN A 99 -13.07 -5.43 6.94
N ARG A 100 -13.04 -5.40 5.60
CA ARG A 100 -13.36 -4.19 4.86
C ARG A 100 -14.55 -3.68 5.63
N GLY A 101 -14.34 -2.63 6.43
CA GLY A 101 -15.44 -2.02 7.16
C GLY A 101 -16.56 -1.88 6.15
N GLY A 102 -17.79 -2.18 6.55
CA GLY A 102 -18.95 -2.15 5.64
C GLY A 102 -19.14 -0.83 4.87
N GLN A 103 -18.30 0.17 5.11
CA GLN A 103 -18.09 1.37 4.30
C GLN A 103 -17.17 1.07 3.10
N THR A 104 -17.75 0.45 2.08
CA THR A 104 -17.14 0.51 0.74
C THR A 104 -17.37 1.90 0.16
N VAL A 105 -16.32 2.59 -0.28
CA VAL A 105 -16.45 3.90 -0.93
C VAL A 105 -17.31 3.77 -2.22
N PRO A 106 -18.47 4.45 -2.30
CA PRO A 106 -19.30 4.50 -3.49
C PRO A 106 -18.53 4.73 -4.80
N SER A 107 -18.94 4.05 -5.87
CA SER A 107 -18.34 4.22 -7.20
C SER A 107 -18.38 5.66 -7.70
N ARG A 108 -19.38 6.46 -7.28
CA ARG A 108 -19.49 7.88 -7.65
C ARG A 108 -18.35 8.72 -7.06
N GLN A 109 -18.04 8.57 -5.77
CA GLN A 109 -16.93 9.27 -5.12
C GLN A 109 -15.57 8.88 -5.73
N ARG A 110 -15.41 7.59 -6.08
CA ARG A 110 -14.22 7.13 -6.82
C ARG A 110 -14.11 7.81 -8.18
N LEU A 111 -15.21 7.91 -8.93
CA LEU A 111 -15.21 8.59 -10.23
C LEU A 111 -14.95 10.10 -10.10
N ASP A 112 -15.47 10.76 -9.06
CA ASP A 112 -15.22 12.17 -8.78
C ASP A 112 -13.72 12.40 -8.46
N ALA A 113 -13.11 11.52 -7.67
CA ALA A 113 -11.67 11.55 -7.42
C ALA A 113 -10.83 11.30 -8.69
N VAL A 114 -11.27 10.38 -9.57
CA VAL A 114 -10.64 10.16 -10.87
C VAL A 114 -10.74 11.42 -11.75
N ALA A 115 -11.87 12.14 -11.72
CA ALA A 115 -12.03 13.39 -12.45
C ALA A 115 -11.05 14.46 -11.98
N VAL A 116 -10.86 14.61 -10.66
CA VAL A 116 -9.85 15.52 -10.09
C VAL A 116 -8.44 15.18 -10.58
N LEU A 117 -8.08 13.90 -10.59
CA LEU A 117 -6.79 13.46 -11.12
C LEU A 117 -6.70 13.63 -12.65
N ALA A 118 -7.81 13.50 -13.37
CA ALA A 118 -7.84 13.66 -14.82
C ALA A 118 -7.57 15.09 -15.27
N GLU A 119 -8.05 16.07 -14.52
CA GLU A 119 -7.84 17.49 -14.78
C GLU A 119 -6.41 17.95 -14.46
N ARG A 120 -5.77 17.35 -13.45
CA ARG A 120 -4.55 17.93 -12.84
C ARG A 120 -3.31 17.06 -12.97
N GLU A 121 -3.45 15.74 -13.17
CA GLU A 121 -2.35 14.80 -13.29
C GLU A 121 -2.23 14.25 -14.73
N THR A 122 -1.70 15.08 -15.63
CA THR A 122 -1.51 14.71 -17.06
C THR A 122 -0.51 13.58 -17.27
N ARG A 123 0.37 13.32 -16.28
CA ARG A 123 1.35 12.22 -16.30
C ARG A 123 0.75 10.83 -16.09
N LEU A 124 -0.43 10.76 -15.47
CA LEU A 124 -1.11 9.50 -15.21
C LEU A 124 -2.06 9.18 -16.36
N SER A 125 -1.99 7.97 -16.92
CA SER A 125 -3.00 7.47 -17.84
C SER A 125 -4.35 7.27 -17.12
N ALA A 126 -5.44 7.18 -17.89
CA ALA A 126 -6.78 6.93 -17.33
C ALA A 126 -6.82 5.66 -16.45
N LEU A 127 -6.13 4.60 -16.87
CA LEU A 127 -6.05 3.34 -16.11
C LEU A 127 -5.26 3.51 -14.80
N GLN A 128 -4.17 4.26 -14.80
CA GLN A 128 -3.39 4.54 -13.58
C GLN A 128 -4.19 5.37 -12.57
N ARG A 129 -4.98 6.35 -13.03
CA ARG A 129 -5.84 7.16 -12.16
C ARG A 129 -6.91 6.29 -11.50
N LEU A 130 -7.54 5.40 -12.26
CA LEU A 130 -8.50 4.43 -11.72
C LEU A 130 -7.85 3.51 -10.68
N ALA A 131 -6.73 2.89 -11.02
CA ALA A 131 -6.01 1.98 -10.12
C ALA A 131 -5.57 2.69 -8.83
N LEU A 132 -5.06 3.92 -8.94
CA LEU A 132 -4.65 4.72 -7.78
C LEU A 132 -5.84 5.03 -6.85
N VAL A 133 -6.97 5.44 -7.43
CA VAL A 133 -8.19 5.75 -6.66
C VAL A 133 -8.77 4.50 -6.02
N ASP A 134 -8.80 3.37 -6.72
CA ASP A 134 -9.28 2.10 -6.15
C ASP A 134 -8.38 1.61 -5.03
N ALA A 135 -7.06 1.77 -5.17
CA ALA A 135 -6.10 1.45 -4.12
C ALA A 135 -6.30 2.36 -2.90
N ALA A 136 -6.42 3.69 -3.09
CA ALA A 136 -6.68 4.63 -2.01
C ALA A 136 -8.03 4.37 -1.31
N ALA A 137 -9.08 4.09 -2.08
CA ALA A 137 -10.39 3.74 -1.54
C ALA A 137 -10.40 2.44 -0.75
N SER A 138 -9.51 1.49 -1.08
CA SER A 138 -9.40 0.24 -0.32
C SER A 138 -8.84 0.48 1.08
N TRP A 139 -7.90 1.42 1.25
CA TRP A 139 -7.38 1.82 2.57
C TRP A 139 -8.45 2.49 3.44
N LEU A 140 -9.39 3.25 2.86
CA LEU A 140 -10.48 3.88 3.62
C LEU A 140 -11.45 2.88 4.26
N SER A 141 -11.39 1.60 3.86
CA SER A 141 -12.16 0.53 4.50
C SER A 141 -11.46 -0.05 5.74
N GLU A 142 -10.22 0.37 6.03
CA GLU A 142 -9.43 -0.12 7.17
C GLU A 142 -9.72 0.69 8.44
N PRO A 143 -10.06 0.04 9.57
CA PRO A 143 -10.54 0.72 10.77
C PRO A 143 -9.47 1.51 11.54
N ASN A 144 -8.18 1.40 11.20
CA ASN A 144 -7.08 2.08 11.88
C ASN A 144 -6.07 2.65 10.88
N GLY A 145 -5.99 3.98 10.75
CA GLY A 145 -4.97 4.66 9.93
C GLY A 145 -5.19 4.58 8.41
N GLY A 146 -6.29 3.98 7.95
CA GLY A 146 -6.66 3.89 6.55
C GLY A 146 -6.70 5.25 5.84
N ASP A 147 -7.23 6.26 6.53
CA ASP A 147 -7.23 7.66 6.07
C ASP A 147 -5.82 8.21 5.78
N GLN A 148 -4.87 7.96 6.69
CA GLN A 148 -3.49 8.42 6.56
C GLN A 148 -2.78 7.70 5.41
N LEU A 149 -3.03 6.40 5.24
CA LEU A 149 -2.46 5.60 4.14
C LEU A 149 -3.04 6.00 2.79
N ALA A 150 -4.37 6.21 2.70
CA ALA A 150 -5.02 6.70 1.51
C ALA A 150 -4.48 8.08 1.11
N HIS A 151 -4.33 8.98 2.08
CA HIS A 151 -3.78 10.31 1.85
C HIS A 151 -2.31 10.26 1.43
N ALA A 152 -1.47 9.48 2.12
CA ALA A 152 -0.05 9.32 1.80
C ALA A 152 0.16 8.72 0.41
N LEU A 153 -0.66 7.74 0.00
CA LEU A 153 -0.63 7.16 -1.34
C LEU A 153 -0.93 8.21 -2.43
N LEU A 154 -1.96 9.03 -2.22
CA LEU A 154 -2.31 10.11 -3.14
C LEU A 154 -1.23 11.19 -3.16
N ALA A 155 -0.66 11.56 -2.01
CA ALA A 155 0.42 12.54 -1.90
C ALA A 155 1.69 12.09 -2.64
N ALA A 156 2.03 10.80 -2.56
CA ALA A 156 3.17 10.24 -3.29
C ALA A 156 2.94 10.20 -4.81
N ALA A 157 1.68 9.99 -5.24
CA ALA A 157 1.33 9.80 -6.64
C ALA A 157 0.91 11.08 -7.38
N CYS A 158 0.57 12.18 -6.69
CA CYS A 158 0.27 13.46 -7.32
C CYS A 158 1.52 14.34 -7.47
N MET A 159 1.51 15.27 -8.42
CA MET A 159 2.61 16.25 -8.57
C MET A 159 2.54 17.36 -7.53
N THR A 160 1.36 17.62 -6.98
CA THR A 160 1.16 18.63 -5.94
C THR A 160 0.34 18.07 -4.80
N GLU A 161 0.67 18.51 -3.59
CA GLU A 161 -0.06 18.18 -2.36
C GLU A 161 -1.52 18.65 -2.46
N VAL A 162 -1.75 19.79 -3.10
CA VAL A 162 -3.10 20.32 -3.38
C VAL A 162 -3.93 19.35 -4.22
N THR A 163 -3.37 18.72 -5.25
CA THR A 163 -4.11 17.74 -6.06
C THR A 163 -4.43 16.48 -5.24
N ALA A 164 -3.49 16.01 -4.44
CA ALA A 164 -3.69 14.85 -3.56
C ALA A 164 -4.80 15.11 -2.54
N GLU A 165 -4.81 16.30 -1.92
CA GLU A 165 -5.83 16.72 -0.97
C GLU A 165 -7.22 16.78 -1.63
N HIS A 166 -7.34 17.37 -2.82
CA HIS A 166 -8.62 17.41 -3.53
C HIS A 166 -9.14 16.03 -3.93
N ALA A 167 -8.25 15.13 -4.38
CA ALA A 167 -8.62 13.76 -4.72
C ALA A 167 -9.04 12.97 -3.48
N TYR A 168 -8.35 13.18 -2.36
CA TYR A 168 -8.69 12.60 -1.06
C TYR A 168 -10.06 13.10 -0.56
N LEU A 169 -10.30 14.41 -0.60
CA LEU A 169 -11.59 14.99 -0.23
C LEU A 169 -12.73 14.45 -1.10
N ALA A 170 -12.51 14.27 -2.40
CA ALA A 170 -13.50 13.66 -3.29
C ALA A 170 -13.84 12.20 -2.92
N LEU A 171 -12.88 11.45 -2.36
CA LEU A 171 -13.10 10.09 -1.89
C LEU A 171 -13.91 10.01 -0.59
N ILE A 172 -13.69 10.94 0.35
CA ILE A 172 -14.31 10.88 1.69
C ILE A 172 -15.58 11.72 1.82
N THR A 173 -15.79 12.72 0.97
CA THR A 173 -16.94 13.61 1.07
C THR A 173 -18.17 12.92 0.47
N PRO A 174 -19.26 12.72 1.23
CA PRO A 174 -20.51 12.22 0.69
C PRO A 174 -20.98 13.13 -0.44
N SER A 175 -21.22 12.57 -1.62
CA SER A 175 -21.91 13.32 -2.67
C SER A 175 -23.31 13.63 -2.14
N GLU A 176 -23.67 14.90 -2.01
CA GLU A 176 -25.04 15.30 -1.65
C GLU A 176 -26.00 14.68 -2.66
N ASN A 177 -26.74 13.63 -2.26
CA ASN A 177 -27.88 13.19 -3.03
C ASN A 177 -29.05 14.13 -2.69
N PRO A 178 -29.68 14.81 -3.66
CA PRO A 178 -31.07 15.19 -3.47
C PRO A 178 -31.84 13.89 -3.25
N LYS A 179 -32.37 13.73 -2.04
CA LYS A 179 -33.19 12.59 -1.65
C LYS A 179 -34.19 12.24 -2.74
N ASP A 180 -34.33 10.94 -2.97
CA ASP A 180 -35.54 10.31 -3.49
C ASP A 180 -36.80 11.05 -2.97
N HIS A 181 -37.43 11.82 -3.84
CA HIS A 181 -38.84 12.19 -3.72
C HIS A 181 -39.61 11.25 -4.61
N SER A 182 -39.70 10.00 -4.19
CA SER A 182 -40.59 9.01 -4.77
C SER A 182 -41.08 8.08 -3.66
N GLU A 183 -41.74 8.65 -2.67
CA GLU A 183 -42.69 7.92 -1.81
C GLU A 183 -43.61 8.93 -1.13
N GLY A 184 -44.70 9.24 -1.82
CA GLY A 184 -45.71 10.21 -1.41
C GLY A 184 -46.95 10.16 -2.29
N LEU A 185 -47.34 8.97 -2.74
CA LEU A 185 -48.70 8.70 -3.21
C LEU A 185 -49.31 7.72 -2.22
N LEU A 186 -49.73 8.27 -1.07
CA LEU A 186 -50.72 7.63 -0.21
C LEU A 186 -52.09 7.84 -0.87
N SER A 187 -52.73 6.71 -1.19
CA SER A 187 -54.17 6.40 -1.12
C SER A 187 -55.17 7.47 -1.55
#